data_AF-A0A836HCA6-F1
#
_entry.id   AF-A0A836HCA6-F1
#
_cell.length_a   1.000
_cell.length_b   1.000
_cell.length_c   1.000
_cell.angle_alpha   90.00
_cell.angle_beta   90.00
_cell.angle_gamma   90.00
#
_symmetry.space_group_name_H-M   'P 1'
#
loop_
_entity.id
_entity.type
_entity.pdbx_description
1 polymer ?
#
loop_
_entity_poly.entity_id
_entity_poly.type
_entity_poly.pdbx_seq_one_letter_code
_entity_poly.pdbx_strand_id
1 'polypeptide(L)'
;MAVYVRRAAFYGFAWSAGDFFAQFYSAHKEAAARRIRSEKRDHARPSGAQMFAMLGKERLAQNALFGLIFGSAIGQYEHFLPRIFGTLTRHATPCLCALGLQQLLVTPLILWSYFNVMTAARGGLSDPSFMSAHSVGAHKRYDVASVEGRIVYDVMPYPLLVSWGVYTPLFILKYMGPVRASTFMSSCLFVPWCSFLSHTQQNELL
;
A
#
# COMPACT_ATOMS: atom_id res chain seq x y z
N MET A 1 11.45 3.81 22.67
CA MET A 1 10.03 3.36 22.71
C MET A 1 9.09 4.34 22.03
N ALA A 2 9.07 5.62 22.40
CA ALA A 2 8.14 6.62 21.84
C ALA A 2 8.20 6.81 20.31
N VAL A 3 9.39 6.75 19.70
CA VAL A 3 9.54 6.89 18.22
C VAL A 3 8.91 5.71 17.47
N TYR A 4 9.12 4.48 17.95
CA TYR A 4 8.55 3.28 17.32
C TYR A 4 7.03 3.26 17.41
N VAL A 5 6.46 3.61 18.58
CA VAL A 5 5.00 3.69 18.77
C VAL A 5 4.41 4.76 17.86
N ARG A 6 5.04 5.94 17.76
CA ARG A 6 4.59 7.00 16.85
C ARG A 6 4.64 6.56 15.39
N ARG A 7 5.68 5.84 14.97
CA ARG A 7 5.80 5.31 13.61
C ARG A 7 4.76 4.23 13.34
N ALA A 8 4.58 3.28 14.26
CA ALA A 8 3.53 2.27 14.17
C ALA A 8 2.15 2.91 14.01
N ALA A 9 1.79 3.87 14.87
CA ALA A 9 0.53 4.59 14.79
C ALA A 9 0.36 5.35 13.46
N PHE A 10 1.41 6.03 13.00
CA PHE A 10 1.41 6.72 11.70
C PHE A 10 1.13 5.76 10.54
N TYR A 11 1.84 4.63 10.48
CA TYR A 11 1.68 3.67 9.39
C TYR A 11 0.34 2.92 9.50
N GLY A 12 -0.11 2.56 10.71
CA GLY A 12 -1.45 2.00 10.92
C GLY A 12 -2.54 2.93 10.40
N PHE A 13 -2.42 4.23 10.68
CA PHE A 13 -3.31 5.25 10.11
C PHE A 13 -3.17 5.33 8.58
N ALA A 14 -1.96 5.45 8.04
CA ALA A 14 -1.75 5.64 6.61
C ALA A 14 -2.29 4.48 5.76
N TRP A 15 -2.08 3.24 6.21
CA TRP A 15 -2.61 2.05 5.56
C TRP A 15 -4.14 1.96 5.65
N SER A 16 -4.71 2.27 6.81
CA SER A 16 -6.17 2.30 6.98
C SER A 16 -6.84 3.40 6.15
N ALA A 17 -6.28 4.62 6.18
CA ALA A 17 -6.76 5.74 5.37
C ALA A 17 -6.63 5.44 3.87
N GLY A 18 -5.51 4.84 3.45
CA GLY A 18 -5.30 4.41 2.08
C GLY A 18 -6.39 3.44 1.62
N ASP A 19 -6.67 2.39 2.40
CA ASP A 19 -7.73 1.43 2.08
C ASP A 19 -9.12 2.06 2.05
N PHE A 20 -9.42 2.98 2.96
CA PHE A 20 -10.65 3.77 2.94
C PHE A 20 -10.79 4.53 1.61
N PHE A 21 -9.73 5.22 1.16
CA PHE A 21 -9.75 5.93 -0.12
C PHE A 21 -9.88 4.98 -1.31
N ALA A 22 -9.27 3.79 -1.26
CA ALA A 22 -9.40 2.79 -2.31
C ALA A 22 -10.85 2.29 -2.45
N GLN A 23 -11.49 1.95 -1.33
CA GLN A 23 -12.90 1.54 -1.31
C GLN A 23 -13.81 2.68 -1.78
N PHE A 24 -13.56 3.90 -1.30
CA PHE A 24 -14.31 5.08 -1.69
C PHE A 24 -14.19 5.38 -3.18
N TYR A 25 -12.98 5.28 -3.74
CA TYR A 25 -12.72 5.46 -5.17
C TYR A 25 -13.45 4.41 -6.01
N SER A 26 -13.37 3.12 -5.66
CA SER A 26 -14.07 2.06 -6.36
C SER A 26 -15.59 2.30 -6.39
N ALA A 27 -16.17 2.69 -5.25
CA ALA A 27 -17.60 3.04 -5.18
C ALA A 27 -17.97 4.24 -6.08
N HIS A 28 -17.11 5.25 -6.17
CA HIS A 28 -17.34 6.40 -7.05
C HIS A 28 -17.18 6.04 -8.52
N LYS A 29 -16.18 5.22 -8.86
CA LYS A 29 -15.95 4.71 -10.22
C LYS A 29 -17.15 3.90 -10.69
N GLU A 30 -17.68 3.02 -9.87
CA GLU A 30 -18.87 2.24 -10.18
C GLU A 30 -20.11 3.15 -10.35
N ALA A 31 -20.32 4.08 -9.42
CA ALA A 31 -21.43 5.03 -9.52
C ALA A 31 -21.35 5.89 -10.79
N ALA A 32 -20.15 6.30 -11.21
CA ALA A 32 -19.94 7.01 -12.47
C ALA A 32 -20.21 6.12 -13.68
N ALA A 33 -19.77 4.85 -13.67
CA ALA A 33 -20.02 3.90 -14.74
C ALA A 33 -21.53 3.64 -14.93
N ARG A 34 -22.30 3.49 -13.85
CA ARG A 34 -23.76 3.32 -13.91
C ARG A 34 -24.48 4.52 -14.52
N ARG A 35 -24.00 5.75 -14.23
CA ARG A 35 -24.53 6.98 -14.86
C ARG A 35 -24.31 6.98 -16.37
N ILE A 36 -23.13 6.56 -16.83
CA ILE A 36 -22.81 6.46 -18.26
C ILE A 36 -23.73 5.42 -18.92
N ARG A 37 -24.03 4.31 -18.24
CA ARG A 37 -24.97 3.28 -18.71
C ARG A 37 -26.45 3.67 -18.61
N SER A 38 -26.75 4.88 -18.13
CA SER A 38 -28.13 5.37 -17.92
C SER A 38 -28.97 4.46 -17.01
N GLU A 39 -28.34 3.76 -16.08
CA GLU A 39 -29.04 2.95 -15.09
C GLU A 39 -29.78 3.89 -14.12
N LYS A 40 -31.12 3.82 -14.11
CA LYS A 40 -31.93 4.57 -13.14
C LYS A 40 -31.65 4.03 -11.74
N ARG A 41 -31.40 4.94 -10.81
CA ARG A 41 -31.17 4.59 -9.41
C ARG A 41 -32.52 4.27 -8.79
N ASP A 42 -32.81 2.99 -8.57
CA ASP A 42 -34.09 2.55 -7.96
C ASP A 42 -34.23 2.95 -6.49
N HIS A 43 -33.14 3.38 -5.85
CA HIS A 43 -33.12 3.72 -4.44
C HIS A 43 -32.55 5.11 -4.17
N ALA A 44 -33.05 5.72 -3.09
CA ALA A 44 -32.56 7.00 -2.58
C ALA A 44 -31.03 6.96 -2.36
N ARG A 45 -30.39 8.12 -2.52
CA ARG A 45 -28.94 8.25 -2.28
C ARG A 45 -28.65 7.81 -0.83
N PRO A 46 -27.71 6.88 -0.61
CA PRO A 46 -27.37 6.46 0.74
C PRO A 46 -26.87 7.66 1.55
N SER A 47 -27.31 7.75 2.80
CA SER A 47 -26.79 8.71 3.76
C SER A 47 -25.31 8.46 4.08
N GLY A 48 -24.62 9.43 4.67
CA GLY A 48 -23.22 9.24 5.08
C GLY A 48 -23.02 8.05 6.03
N ALA A 49 -23.96 7.82 6.95
CA ALA A 49 -23.94 6.66 7.84
C ALA A 49 -24.11 5.33 7.09
N GLN A 50 -24.98 5.30 6.07
CA GLN A 50 -25.15 4.12 5.21
C GLN A 50 -23.90 3.87 4.35
N MET A 51 -23.27 4.92 3.81
CA MET A 51 -22.01 4.80 3.09
C MET A 51 -20.89 4.26 3.99
N PHE A 52 -20.83 4.69 5.25
CA PHE A 52 -19.87 4.17 6.22
C PHE A 52 -20.17 2.71 6.60
N ALA A 53 -21.44 2.31 6.67
CA ALA A 53 -21.84 0.92 6.90
C ALA A 53 -21.48 -0.01 5.72
N MET A 54 -21.41 0.52 4.50
CA MET A 54 -20.99 -0.21 3.29
C MET A 54 -19.48 -0.43 3.19
N LEU A 55 -18.67 0.20 4.06
CA LEU A 55 -17.23 -0.02 4.08
C LEU A 55 -16.91 -1.43 4.61
N GLY A 56 -15.95 -2.09 3.96
CA GLY A 56 -15.34 -3.32 4.45
C GLY A 56 -14.51 -3.03 5.69
N LYS A 57 -15.15 -2.99 6.87
CA LYS A 57 -14.50 -2.70 8.15
C LYS A 57 -13.40 -3.70 8.50
N GLU A 58 -13.60 -4.96 8.12
CA GLU A 58 -12.59 -6.01 8.29
C GLU A 58 -11.34 -5.72 7.45
N ARG A 59 -11.49 -5.33 6.18
CA ARG A 59 -10.37 -4.93 5.32
C ARG A 59 -9.62 -3.72 5.87
N LEU A 60 -10.34 -2.74 6.40
CA LEU A 60 -9.74 -1.59 7.08
C LEU A 60 -8.91 -2.01 8.30
N ALA A 61 -9.43 -2.95 9.11
CA ALA A 61 -8.73 -3.47 10.27
C ALA A 61 -7.48 -4.29 9.90
N GLN A 62 -7.57 -5.13 8.86
CA GLN A 62 -6.43 -5.89 8.33
C GLN A 62 -5.31 -4.95 7.87
N ASN A 63 -5.64 -3.91 7.10
CA ASN A 63 -4.66 -2.90 6.66
C ASN A 63 -4.06 -2.11 7.83
N ALA A 64 -4.89 -1.71 8.80
CA ALA A 64 -4.42 -1.03 10.00
C ALA A 64 -3.42 -1.91 10.77
N LEU A 65 -3.74 -3.20 10.95
CA LEU A 65 -2.86 -4.16 11.63
C LEU A 65 -1.54 -4.34 10.87
N PHE A 66 -1.60 -4.49 9.55
CA PHE A 66 -0.39 -4.53 8.71
C PHE A 66 0.46 -3.27 8.92
N GLY A 67 -0.16 -2.08 8.89
CA GLY A 67 0.53 -0.82 9.10
C GLY A 67 1.14 -0.68 10.50
N LEU A 68 0.49 -1.19 11.55
CA LEU A 68 1.03 -1.17 12.91
C LEU A 68 2.28 -2.06 13.04
N ILE A 69 2.21 -3.29 12.52
CA ILE A 69 3.31 -4.27 12.57
C ILE A 69 4.47 -3.74 11.72
N PHE A 70 4.20 -3.42 10.46
CA PHE A 70 5.23 -3.03 9.51
C PHE A 70 5.79 -1.64 9.84
N GLY A 71 4.98 -0.73 10.39
CA GLY A 71 5.42 0.58 10.84
C GLY A 71 6.45 0.52 11.97
N SER A 72 6.37 -0.51 12.81
CA SER A 72 7.38 -0.78 13.85
C SER A 72 8.71 -1.20 13.22
N ALA A 73 8.67 -2.09 12.23
CA ALA A 73 9.85 -2.54 11.48
C ALA A 73 10.50 -1.39 10.69
N ILE A 74 9.70 -0.55 10.01
CA ILE A 74 10.20 0.65 9.32
C ILE A 74 10.83 1.62 10.32
N GLY A 75 10.21 1.81 11.50
CA GLY A 75 10.80 2.64 12.55
C GLY A 75 12.18 2.15 13.00
N GLN A 76 12.40 0.83 13.04
CA GLN A 76 13.74 0.27 13.28
C GLN A 76 14.69 0.51 12.12
N TYR A 77 14.27 0.23 10.89
CA TYR A 77 15.05 0.49 9.69
C TYR A 77 15.52 1.96 9.60
N GLU A 78 14.62 2.92 9.80
CA GLU A 78 14.95 4.35 9.78
C GLU A 78 15.94 4.74 10.88
N HIS A 79 15.90 4.06 12.03
CA HIS A 79 16.84 4.27 13.13
C HIS A 79 18.24 3.71 12.81
N PHE A 80 18.32 2.62 12.04
CA PHE A 80 19.58 2.03 11.60
C PHE A 80 20.21 2.73 10.40
N LEU A 81 19.42 3.41 9.55
CA LEU A 81 19.92 4.08 8.35
C LEU A 81 21.13 5.00 8.60
N PRO A 82 21.12 5.91 9.59
CA PRO A 82 22.26 6.77 9.88
C PRO A 82 23.48 6.01 10.41
N ARG A 83 23.31 4.81 10.98
CA ARG A 83 24.42 3.97 11.44
C ARG A 83 25.12 3.27 10.28
N ILE A 84 24.39 2.98 9.21
CA ILE A 84 24.92 2.31 8.01
C ILE A 84 25.59 3.32 7.07
N PHE A 85 24.93 4.45 6.81
CA PHE A 85 25.37 5.42 5.80
C PHE A 85 25.92 6.74 6.36
N GLY A 86 25.87 6.93 7.68
CA GLY A 86 26.21 8.20 8.31
C GLY A 86 25.08 9.24 8.24
N THR A 87 25.44 10.50 8.50
CA THR A 87 24.48 11.62 8.50
C THR A 87 23.89 11.83 7.10
N LEU A 88 22.55 11.77 7.01
CA LEU A 88 21.83 11.99 5.75
C LEU A 88 21.67 13.49 5.43
N THR A 89 21.61 14.33 6.44
CA THR A 89 21.37 15.77 6.29
C THR A 89 22.56 16.45 5.62
N ARG A 90 22.31 17.22 4.56
CA ARG A 90 23.31 17.92 3.72
C ARG A 90 24.35 17.00 3.05
N HIS A 91 24.15 15.68 3.06
CA HIS A 91 25.03 14.73 2.37
C HIS A 91 24.25 13.95 1.31
N ALA A 92 24.56 14.21 0.03
CA ALA A 92 23.86 13.62 -1.10
C ALA A 92 24.15 12.11 -1.24
N THR A 93 25.41 11.70 -1.14
CA THR A 93 25.81 10.29 -1.32
C THR A 93 25.12 9.35 -0.33
N PRO A 94 25.12 9.60 1.00
CA PRO A 94 24.36 8.80 1.96
C PRO A 94 22.86 8.75 1.65
N CYS A 95 22.26 9.86 1.22
CA CYS A 95 20.84 9.88 0.83
C CYS A 95 20.56 9.01 -0.38
N LEU A 96 21.40 9.06 -1.42
CA LEU A 96 21.26 8.25 -2.62
C LEU A 96 21.46 6.76 -2.31
N CYS A 97 22.46 6.41 -1.50
CA CYS A 97 22.68 5.03 -1.06
C CYS A 97 21.51 4.50 -0.23
N ALA A 98 20.99 5.30 0.70
CA ALA A 98 19.86 4.93 1.52
C ALA A 98 18.55 4.83 0.71
N LEU A 99 18.32 5.72 -0.27
CA LEU A 99 17.22 5.62 -1.22
C LEU A 99 17.36 4.36 -2.09
N GLY A 100 18.57 4.06 -2.56
CA GLY A 100 18.86 2.83 -3.30
C GLY A 100 18.54 1.59 -2.47
N LEU A 101 18.96 1.54 -1.21
CA LEU A 101 18.61 0.45 -0.28
C LEU A 101 17.09 0.35 -0.07
N GLN A 102 16.42 1.50 0.09
CA GLN A 102 14.96 1.56 0.24
C GLN A 102 14.26 0.97 -1.00
N GLN A 103 14.72 1.32 -2.20
CA GLN A 103 14.07 0.93 -3.46
C GLN A 103 14.40 -0.49 -3.92
N LEU A 104 15.63 -0.95 -3.67
CA LEU A 104 16.08 -2.26 -4.17
C LEU A 104 15.76 -3.40 -3.21
N LEU A 105 15.67 -3.13 -1.90
CA LEU A 105 15.42 -4.18 -0.90
C LEU A 105 14.16 -3.92 -0.09
N VAL A 106 14.07 -2.77 0.58
CA VAL A 106 13.01 -2.57 1.59
C VAL A 106 11.62 -2.48 0.96
N THR A 107 11.48 -1.73 -0.14
CA THR A 107 10.19 -1.53 -0.79
C THR A 107 9.67 -2.79 -1.49
N PRO A 108 10.49 -3.55 -2.23
CA PRO A 108 10.08 -4.86 -2.73
C PRO A 108 9.63 -5.80 -1.62
N LEU A 109 10.34 -5.84 -0.49
CA LEU A 109 9.93 -6.65 0.66
C LEU A 109 8.61 -6.18 1.28
N ILE A 110 8.37 -4.87 1.37
CA ILE A 110 7.07 -4.30 1.80
C ILE A 110 5.96 -4.78 0.88
N LEU A 111 6.13 -4.61 -0.43
CA LEU A 111 5.12 -4.91 -1.43
C LEU A 111 4.81 -6.40 -1.46
N TRP A 112 5.85 -7.23 -1.54
CA TRP A 112 5.71 -8.68 -1.51
C TRP A 112 5.01 -9.16 -0.24
N SER A 113 5.41 -8.65 0.94
CA SER A 113 4.77 -9.00 2.21
C SER A 113 3.31 -8.55 2.24
N TYR A 114 3.02 -7.32 1.82
CA TYR A 114 1.67 -6.77 1.81
C TYR A 114 0.74 -7.57 0.91
N PHE A 115 1.13 -7.81 -0.34
CA PHE A 115 0.28 -8.53 -1.29
C PHE A 115 0.05 -9.97 -0.85
N ASN A 116 1.07 -10.68 -0.37
CA ASN A 116 0.88 -12.03 0.14
C ASN A 116 -0.04 -12.08 1.37
N VAL A 117 0.22 -11.25 2.38
CA VAL A 117 -0.57 -11.24 3.61
C VAL A 117 -2.02 -10.87 3.33
N MET A 118 -2.28 -9.85 2.50
CA MET A 118 -3.64 -9.42 2.20
C MET A 118 -4.38 -10.42 1.32
N THR A 119 -3.72 -11.02 0.34
CA THR A 119 -4.33 -12.08 -0.49
C THR A 119 -4.69 -13.30 0.34
N ALA A 120 -3.81 -13.71 1.27
CA ALA A 120 -4.11 -14.79 2.22
C ALA A 120 -5.26 -14.41 3.18
N ALA A 121 -5.20 -13.25 3.81
CA ALA A 121 -6.19 -12.79 4.79
C ALA A 121 -7.58 -12.54 4.19
N ARG A 122 -7.68 -12.32 2.88
CA ARG A 122 -8.94 -12.02 2.18
C ARG A 122 -9.46 -13.19 1.35
N GLY A 123 -8.88 -14.38 1.51
CA GLY A 123 -9.35 -15.59 0.85
C GLY A 123 -9.00 -15.70 -0.65
N GLY A 124 -8.10 -14.86 -1.18
CA GLY A 124 -7.67 -14.94 -2.58
C GLY A 124 -6.96 -16.26 -2.92
N LEU A 125 -6.36 -16.92 -1.93
CA LEU A 125 -5.77 -18.27 -2.09
C LEU A 125 -6.83 -19.38 -2.21
N SER A 126 -8.07 -19.10 -1.82
CA SER A 126 -9.18 -20.07 -1.85
C SER A 126 -10.15 -19.85 -3.01
N ASP A 127 -9.98 -18.80 -3.82
CA ASP A 127 -10.85 -18.49 -4.96
C ASP A 127 -10.35 -19.15 -6.26
N PRO A 128 -11.09 -20.12 -6.84
CA PRO A 128 -10.69 -20.78 -8.08
C PRO A 128 -10.77 -19.87 -9.32
N SER A 129 -11.59 -18.81 -9.28
CA SER A 129 -11.82 -17.89 -10.41
C SER A 129 -10.65 -16.93 -10.62
N PHE A 130 -10.01 -16.53 -9.52
CA PHE A 130 -8.80 -15.72 -9.49
C PHE A 130 -7.61 -16.38 -10.21
N MET A 131 -7.55 -17.71 -10.16
CA MET A 131 -6.46 -18.53 -10.73
C MET A 131 -6.73 -19.00 -12.17
N SER A 132 -7.98 -18.94 -12.65
CA SER A 132 -8.35 -19.41 -14.00
C SER A 132 -8.25 -18.34 -15.08
N ALA A 133 -8.41 -17.06 -14.72
CA ALA A 133 -8.52 -15.94 -15.67
C ALA A 133 -7.21 -15.55 -16.39
N HIS A 134 -6.05 -16.01 -15.91
CA HIS A 134 -4.75 -15.44 -16.35
C HIS A 134 -3.68 -16.48 -16.73
N SER A 135 -4.07 -17.73 -16.97
CA SER A 135 -3.16 -18.77 -17.45
C SER A 135 -3.01 -18.73 -18.98
N VAL A 136 -2.30 -17.73 -19.51
CA VAL A 136 -1.68 -17.90 -20.84
C VAL A 136 -0.45 -18.79 -20.65
N GLY A 137 -0.66 -20.11 -20.63
CA GLY A 137 0.39 -21.11 -20.88
C GLY A 137 0.94 -21.92 -19.69
N ALA A 138 0.63 -21.60 -18.43
CA ALA A 138 1.16 -22.35 -17.28
C ALA A 138 0.09 -23.18 -16.56
N HIS A 139 0.15 -24.50 -16.77
CA HIS A 139 -0.31 -25.62 -15.96
C HIS A 139 -1.22 -25.31 -14.76
N LYS A 140 -2.41 -25.92 -14.78
CA LYS A 140 -3.45 -26.04 -13.75
C LYS A 140 -2.97 -26.60 -12.40
N ARG A 141 -1.98 -25.99 -11.75
CA ARG A 141 -1.57 -26.30 -10.36
C ARG A 141 -1.90 -25.10 -9.49
N TYR A 142 -3.00 -25.26 -8.74
CA TYR A 142 -3.54 -24.33 -7.75
C TYR A 142 -2.63 -24.29 -6.52
N ASP A 143 -1.46 -23.65 -6.63
CA ASP A 143 -0.45 -23.65 -5.56
C ASP A 143 -0.01 -22.22 -5.21
N VAL A 144 0.38 -22.02 -3.95
CA VAL A 144 0.85 -20.74 -3.40
C VAL A 144 1.97 -20.13 -4.25
N ALA A 145 2.86 -20.97 -4.79
CA ALA A 145 3.94 -20.56 -5.67
C ALA A 145 3.47 -19.85 -6.95
N SER A 146 2.28 -20.19 -7.47
CA SER A 146 1.70 -19.53 -8.65
C SER A 146 1.22 -18.11 -8.33
N VAL A 147 0.62 -17.93 -7.14
CA VAL A 147 0.17 -16.62 -6.64
C VAL A 147 1.37 -15.74 -6.33
N GLU A 148 2.41 -16.29 -5.70
CA GLU A 148 3.66 -15.57 -5.46
C GLU A 148 4.33 -15.16 -6.77
N GLY A 149 4.37 -16.05 -7.77
CA GLY A 149 4.88 -15.74 -9.11
C GLY A 149 4.14 -14.54 -9.73
N ARG A 150 2.81 -14.56 -9.73
CA ARG A 150 1.98 -13.45 -10.22
C ARG A 150 2.25 -12.15 -9.47
N ILE A 151 2.35 -12.21 -8.14
CA ILE A 151 2.68 -11.03 -7.33
C ILE A 151 4.00 -10.42 -7.79
N VAL A 152 5.04 -11.24 -7.95
CA VAL A 152 6.39 -10.77 -8.30
C VAL A 152 6.48 -10.26 -9.73
N TYR A 153 5.93 -10.98 -10.70
CA TYR A 153 6.12 -10.66 -12.12
C TYR A 153 5.09 -9.69 -12.69
N ASP A 154 3.84 -9.75 -12.24
CA ASP A 154 2.75 -9.00 -12.87
C ASP A 154 2.28 -7.82 -12.00
N VAL A 155 2.13 -8.04 -10.68
CA VAL A 155 1.48 -7.06 -9.81
C VAL A 155 2.46 -6.07 -9.19
N MET A 156 3.61 -6.52 -8.71
CA MET A 156 4.58 -5.70 -7.97
C MET A 156 5.35 -4.64 -8.80
N PRO A 157 5.71 -4.85 -10.09
CA PRO A 157 6.58 -3.92 -10.81
C PRO A 157 6.05 -2.48 -10.86
N TYR A 158 4.76 -2.30 -11.12
CA TYR A 158 4.17 -0.97 -11.24
C TYR A 158 4.04 -0.24 -9.87
N PRO A 159 3.50 -0.85 -8.80
CA PRO A 159 3.63 -0.35 -7.43
C PRO A 159 5.04 0.02 -6.98
N LEU A 160 6.04 -0.78 -7.37
CA LEU A 160 7.44 -0.51 -7.07
C LEU A 160 7.91 0.75 -7.79
N LEU A 161 7.59 0.90 -9.08
CA LEU A 161 7.91 2.10 -9.86
C LEU A 161 7.24 3.35 -9.25
N VAL A 162 5.95 3.27 -8.93
CA VAL A 162 5.20 4.38 -8.33
C VAL A 162 5.78 4.78 -6.97
N SER A 163 6.35 3.84 -6.22
CA SER A 163 6.96 4.12 -4.91
C SER A 163 8.12 5.13 -4.98
N TRP A 164 8.78 5.28 -6.14
CA TRP A 164 9.79 6.33 -6.32
C TRP A 164 9.22 7.73 -6.11
N GLY A 165 7.97 7.95 -6.51
CA GLY A 165 7.23 9.19 -6.26
C GLY A 165 6.93 9.46 -4.78
N VAL A 166 7.05 8.44 -3.92
CA VAL A 166 6.88 8.56 -2.46
C VAL A 166 8.24 8.77 -1.80
N TYR A 167 9.19 7.87 -2.06
CA TYR A 167 10.43 7.84 -1.28
C TYR A 167 11.43 8.90 -1.73
N THR A 168 11.52 9.24 -3.02
CA THR A 168 12.43 10.28 -3.52
C THR A 168 12.21 11.63 -2.82
N PRO A 169 10.98 12.21 -2.79
CA PRO A 169 10.76 13.48 -2.09
C PRO A 169 11.00 13.37 -0.58
N LEU A 170 10.76 12.21 0.05
CA LEU A 170 11.08 12.01 1.46
C LEU A 170 12.58 12.03 1.73
N PHE A 171 13.40 11.44 0.85
CA PHE A 171 14.87 11.50 0.96
C PHE A 171 15.41 12.90 0.63
N ILE A 172 14.80 13.63 -0.30
CA ILE A 172 15.11 15.06 -0.51
C ILE A 172 14.84 15.86 0.78
N LEU A 173 13.71 15.63 1.45
CA LEU A 173 13.42 16.28 2.73
C LEU A 173 14.44 15.89 3.82
N LYS A 174 14.88 14.62 3.89
CA LYS A 174 15.94 14.18 4.81
C LYS A 174 17.27 14.87 4.53
N TYR A 175 17.62 15.07 3.26
CA TYR A 175 18.78 15.84 2.84
C TYR A 175 18.67 17.31 3.29
N MET A 176 17.52 17.96 3.09
CA MET A 176 17.29 19.35 3.53
C MET A 176 17.34 19.51 5.04
N GLY A 177 17.02 18.46 5.80
CA GLY A 177 17.09 18.43 7.26
C GLY A 177 15.72 18.57 7.95
N PRO A 178 15.67 19.00 9.22
CA PRO A 178 14.43 19.04 9.98
C PRO A 178 13.48 20.13 9.48
N VAL A 179 12.41 19.72 8.80
CA VAL A 179 11.32 20.62 8.35
C VAL A 179 10.06 20.33 9.17
N ARG A 180 9.39 21.38 9.66
CA ARG A 180 8.14 21.30 10.45
C ARG A 180 7.03 20.53 9.72
N ALA A 181 6.99 20.62 8.39
CA ALA A 181 5.98 19.97 7.54
C ALA A 181 6.29 18.49 7.19
N SER A 182 7.36 17.89 7.73
CA SER A 182 7.78 16.52 7.36
C SER A 182 6.70 15.45 7.54
N THR A 183 5.96 15.47 8.66
CA THR A 183 4.86 14.51 8.91
C THR A 183 3.68 14.70 7.96
N PHE A 184 3.34 15.96 7.64
CA PHE A 184 2.28 16.28 6.70
C PHE A 184 2.64 15.77 5.29
N MET A 185 3.84 16.10 4.81
CA MET A 185 4.35 15.62 3.52
C MET A 185 4.40 14.09 3.45
N SER A 186 4.86 13.41 4.52
CA SER A 186 4.80 11.96 4.58
C SER A 186 3.38 11.43 4.45
N SER A 187 2.39 12.06 5.11
CA SER A 187 0.99 11.64 5.00
C SER A 187 0.46 11.80 3.57
N CYS A 188 0.73 12.94 2.95
CA CYS A 188 0.30 13.25 1.58
C CYS A 188 0.91 12.31 0.53
N LEU A 189 2.06 11.70 0.81
CA LEU A 189 2.71 10.77 -0.11
C LEU A 189 2.33 9.31 0.18
N PHE A 190 2.32 8.90 1.46
CA PHE A 190 2.03 7.52 1.84
C PHE A 190 0.57 7.15 1.67
N VAL A 191 -0.38 8.02 2.04
CA VAL A 191 -1.81 7.67 1.98
C VAL A 191 -2.27 7.36 0.54
N PRO A 192 -1.94 8.17 -0.48
CA PRO A 192 -2.28 7.83 -1.86
C PRO A 192 -1.59 6.55 -2.35
N TRP A 193 -0.33 6.32 -1.95
CA TRP A 193 0.36 5.09 -2.31
C TRP A 193 -0.30 3.86 -1.67
N CYS A 194 -0.61 3.89 -0.37
CA CYS A 194 -1.36 2.83 0.29
C CYS A 194 -2.75 2.61 -0.34
N SER A 195 -3.44 3.69 -0.73
CA SER A 195 -4.69 3.60 -1.49
C SER A 195 -4.51 2.91 -2.83
N PHE A 196 -3.44 3.23 -3.55
CA PHE A 196 -3.09 2.60 -4.79
C PHE A 196 -2.80 1.11 -4.58
N LEU A 197 -2.01 0.74 -3.56
CA LEU A 197 -1.71 -0.66 -3.23
C LEU A 197 -2.97 -1.46 -2.87
N SER A 198 -3.88 -0.89 -2.07
CA SER A 198 -5.16 -1.56 -1.77
C SER A 198 -6.03 -1.72 -3.01
N HIS A 199 -6.09 -0.70 -3.87
CA HIS A 199 -6.84 -0.79 -5.13
C HIS A 199 -6.28 -1.87 -6.06
N THR A 200 -4.96 -1.92 -6.22
CA THR A 200 -4.27 -2.95 -7.01
C THR A 200 -4.51 -4.34 -6.41
N GLN A 201 -4.40 -4.49 -5.08
CA GLN A 201 -4.69 -5.76 -4.42
C GLN A 201 -6.13 -6.22 -4.67
N GLN A 202 -7.10 -5.30 -4.69
CA GLN A 202 -8.49 -5.64 -4.92
C GLN A 202 -8.81 -6.02 -6.36
N ASN A 203 -8.16 -5.41 -7.36
CA ASN A 203 -8.50 -5.68 -8.77
C ASN A 203 -7.64 -6.77 -9.41
N GLU A 204 -6.41 -6.92 -8.92
CA GLU A 204 -5.41 -7.83 -9.51
C GLU A 204 -5.19 -9.08 -8.67
N LEU A 205 -5.63 -9.10 -7.41
CA LEU A 205 -5.37 -10.19 -6.46
C LEU A 205 -6.61 -10.76 -5.74
N LEU A 206 -7.80 -10.22 -6.00
CA LEU A 206 -9.11 -10.66 -5.49
C LEU A 206 -10.17 -10.53 -6.60
#